data_AF-A0AAV2A548-F1
#
_entry.id   AF-A0AAV2A548-F1
#
_cell.length_a   1.000
_cell.length_b   1.000
_cell.length_c   1.000
_cell.angle_alpha   90.00
_cell.angle_beta   90.00
_cell.angle_gamma   90.00
#
_symmetry.space_group_name_H-M   'P 1'
#
loop_
_entity.id
_entity.type
_entity.pdbx_description
1 polymer ?
#
loop_
_entity_poly.entity_id
_entity_poly.type
_entity_poly.pdbx_seq_one_letter_code
_entity_poly.pdbx_strand_id
1 'polypeptide(L)'
;MVKNPQLFTFSLWLLTIMCLGLAMLFALISAVFAVINTVVTPVEVITGIAGLYLWNGIGGLFSAGSVLSWIIQYYTKLQDNVMTKEELDQQWTSKDKAWFGYSFWFAVAAFILFAINIVITTLAVRQPWEKRKPKLTMNKNPEGVIMLY
;
A
#
# COMPACT_ATOMS: atom_id res chain seq x y z
N MET A 1 11.26 38.46 16.80
CA MET A 1 10.99 37.02 16.68
C MET A 1 11.21 36.61 15.23
N VAL A 2 12.35 35.98 14.95
CA VAL A 2 12.69 35.53 13.59
C VAL A 2 11.77 34.36 13.25
N LYS A 3 10.75 34.61 12.42
CA LYS A 3 9.95 33.55 11.83
C LYS A 3 10.89 32.82 10.86
N ASN A 4 11.43 31.69 11.32
CA ASN A 4 12.18 30.78 10.45
C ASN A 4 11.33 30.54 9.21
N PRO A 5 11.85 30.75 7.99
CA PRO A 5 11.10 30.43 6.80
C PRO A 5 10.85 28.92 6.87
N GLN A 6 9.59 28.52 7.08
CA GLN A 6 9.25 27.11 7.03
C GLN A 6 9.48 26.67 5.58
N LEU A 7 10.60 25.98 5.35
CA LEU A 7 10.99 25.42 4.05
C LEU A 7 9.90 24.46 3.51
N PHE A 8 9.11 23.91 4.42
CA PHE A 8 8.06 22.93 4.16
C PHE A 8 6.76 23.34 4.86
N THR A 9 5.63 23.14 4.20
CA THR A 9 4.32 23.24 4.85
C THR A 9 4.19 22.08 5.85
N PHE A 10 4.25 22.38 7.15
CA PHE A 10 4.25 21.37 8.21
C PHE A 10 3.10 20.35 8.10
N SER A 11 1.89 20.82 7.76
CA SER A 11 0.72 19.96 7.61
C SER A 11 0.85 18.94 6.46
N LEU A 12 1.43 19.34 5.32
CA LEU A 12 1.63 18.44 4.18
C LEU A 12 2.73 17.41 4.46
N TRP A 13 3.80 17.85 5.12
CA TRP A 13 4.89 16.97 5.53
C TRP A 13 4.40 15.91 6.53
N LEU A 14 3.65 16.34 7.55
CA LEU A 14 3.09 15.44 8.55
C LEU A 14 2.12 14.44 7.91
N LEU A 15 1.25 14.90 7.01
CA LEU A 15 0.35 14.04 6.24
C LEU A 15 1.13 12.99 5.44
N THR A 16 2.20 13.40 4.77
CA THR A 16 3.06 12.50 3.97
C THR A 16 3.60 11.35 4.81
N ILE A 17 4.14 11.65 5.99
CA ILE A 17 4.72 10.66 6.91
C ILE A 17 3.65 9.75 7.49
N MET A 18 2.52 10.31 7.92
CA MET A 18 1.41 9.53 8.47
C MET A 18 0.84 8.56 7.43
N CYS A 19 0.62 9.03 6.20
CA CYS A 19 0.16 8.18 5.10
C CYS A 19 1.18 7.09 4.76
N LEU A 20 2.48 7.41 4.73
CA LEU A 20 3.52 6.41 4.45
C LEU A 20 3.59 5.34 5.56
N GLY A 21 3.51 5.75 6.82
CA GLY A 21 3.47 4.85 7.98
C GLY A 21 2.27 3.90 7.93
N LEU A 22 1.08 4.44 7.67
CA LEU A 22 -0.13 3.62 7.51
C LEU A 22 -0.02 2.65 6.34
N ALA A 23 0.51 3.10 5.19
CA ALA A 23 0.73 2.23 4.03
C ALA A 23 1.64 1.04 4.38
N MET A 24 2.74 1.27 5.11
CA MET A 24 3.63 0.20 5.55
C MET A 24 2.94 -0.78 6.50
N LEU A 25 2.13 -0.30 7.45
CA LEU A 25 1.37 -1.17 8.36
C LEU A 25 0.41 -2.08 7.59
N PHE A 26 -0.33 -1.53 6.63
CA PHE A 26 -1.25 -2.34 5.82
C PHE A 26 -0.53 -3.29 4.87
N ALA A 27 0.66 -2.93 4.36
CA ALA A 27 1.51 -3.87 3.61
C ALA A 27 1.91 -5.08 4.45
N LEU A 28 2.33 -4.86 5.71
CA LEU A 28 2.71 -5.94 6.62
C LEU A 28 1.52 -6.85 6.94
N ILE A 29 0.36 -6.26 7.26
CA ILE A 29 -0.88 -7.01 7.50
C ILE A 29 -1.26 -7.84 6.27
N SER A 30 -1.18 -7.25 5.08
CA SER A 30 -1.45 -7.95 3.84
C SER A 30 -0.47 -9.10 3.59
N ALA A 31 0.82 -8.91 3.86
CA ALA A 31 1.83 -9.95 3.70
C ALA A 31 1.58 -11.14 4.64
N VAL A 32 1.23 -10.88 5.91
CA VAL A 32 0.87 -11.93 6.88
C VAL A 32 -0.34 -12.71 6.38
N PHE A 33 -1.40 -12.03 5.93
CA PHE A 33 -2.57 -12.72 5.39
C PHE A 33 -2.30 -13.46 4.09
N ALA A 34 -1.40 -12.96 3.24
CA ALA A 34 -0.98 -13.68 2.03
C ALA A 34 -0.32 -15.00 2.40
N VAL A 35 0.60 -15.01 3.37
CA VAL A 35 1.23 -16.24 3.87
C VAL A 35 0.18 -17.19 4.46
N ILE A 36 -0.74 -16.69 5.28
CA ILE A 36 -1.81 -17.52 5.85
C ILE A 36 -2.67 -18.16 4.76
N ASN A 37 -3.04 -17.41 3.71
CA ASN A 37 -3.78 -17.93 2.55
C ASN A 37 -3.03 -19.00 1.76
N THR A 38 -1.69 -19.02 1.81
CA THR A 38 -0.92 -20.09 1.15
C THR A 38 -0.97 -21.41 1.91
N VAL A 39 -1.06 -21.37 3.24
CA VAL A 39 -1.02 -22.56 4.11
C VAL A 39 -2.42 -23.08 4.41
N VAL A 40 -3.37 -22.18 4.62
CA VAL A 40 -4.76 -22.48 4.99
C VAL A 40 -5.66 -22.06 3.84
N THR A 41 -6.75 -22.80 3.60
CA THR A 41 -7.85 -22.32 2.75
C THR A 41 -8.91 -21.66 3.64
N PRO A 42 -8.77 -20.36 3.99
CA PRO A 42 -9.75 -19.67 4.81
C PRO A 42 -11.08 -19.53 4.06
N VAL A 43 -12.17 -19.77 4.79
CA VAL A 43 -13.56 -19.56 4.31
C VAL A 43 -14.08 -18.15 4.68
N GLU A 44 -13.34 -17.40 5.49
CA GLU A 44 -13.76 -16.09 5.99
C GLU A 44 -13.42 -14.95 5.02
N VAL A 45 -14.28 -13.92 5.00
CA VAL A 45 -14.18 -12.78 4.08
C VAL A 45 -12.93 -11.92 4.34
N ILE A 46 -12.51 -11.79 5.60
CA ILE A 46 -11.40 -10.90 6.02
C ILE A 46 -10.03 -11.56 5.86
N THR A 47 -9.95 -12.88 6.04
CA THR A 47 -8.69 -13.64 5.95
C THR A 47 -8.54 -14.31 4.59
N GLY A 48 -9.60 -14.43 3.79
CA GLY A 48 -9.56 -14.96 2.44
C GLY A 48 -9.14 -13.95 1.37
N ILE A 49 -9.42 -14.30 0.12
CA ILE A 49 -9.00 -13.53 -1.06
C ILE A 49 -9.58 -12.10 -1.04
N ALA A 50 -10.81 -11.93 -0.56
CA ALA A 50 -11.43 -10.60 -0.41
C ALA A 50 -10.65 -9.70 0.57
N GLY A 51 -10.10 -10.28 1.65
CA GLY A 51 -9.21 -9.60 2.58
C GLY A 51 -7.93 -9.10 1.93
N LEU A 52 -7.31 -9.90 1.06
CA LEU A 52 -6.10 -9.50 0.34
C LEU A 52 -6.32 -8.26 -0.53
N TYR A 53 -7.47 -8.13 -1.18
CA TYR A 53 -7.84 -6.90 -1.89
C TYR A 53 -8.05 -5.72 -0.96
N LEU A 54 -8.74 -5.93 0.16
CA LEU A 54 -9.05 -4.87 1.10
C LEU A 54 -7.76 -4.28 1.69
N TRP A 55 -6.85 -5.12 2.18
CA TRP A 55 -5.61 -4.65 2.80
C TRP A 55 -4.63 -4.04 1.80
N ASN A 56 -4.46 -4.63 0.59
CA ASN A 56 -3.64 -4.01 -0.45
C ASN A 56 -4.27 -2.72 -0.99
N GLY A 57 -5.59 -2.65 -1.13
CA GLY A 57 -6.30 -1.47 -1.61
C GLY A 57 -6.17 -0.30 -0.63
N ILE A 58 -6.38 -0.55 0.66
CA ILE A 58 -6.21 0.47 1.71
C ILE A 58 -4.74 0.91 1.77
N GLY A 59 -3.79 -0.03 1.77
CA GLY A 59 -2.36 0.30 1.76
C GLY A 59 -1.93 1.11 0.52
N GLY A 60 -2.42 0.73 -0.65
CA GLY A 60 -2.21 1.44 -1.91
C GLY A 60 -2.80 2.85 -1.91
N LEU A 61 -3.98 3.05 -1.32
CA LEU A 61 -4.59 4.38 -1.17
C LEU A 61 -3.74 5.29 -0.29
N PHE A 62 -3.26 4.80 0.85
CA PHE A 62 -2.37 5.57 1.72
C PHE A 62 -1.01 5.84 1.07
N SER A 63 -0.47 4.87 0.32
CA SER A 63 0.76 5.05 -0.46
C SER A 63 0.59 6.14 -1.53
N ALA A 64 -0.54 6.14 -2.27
CA ALA A 64 -0.87 7.18 -3.23
C ALA A 64 -1.02 8.55 -2.57
N GLY A 65 -1.68 8.63 -1.40
CA GLY A 65 -1.81 9.87 -0.63
C GLY A 65 -0.45 10.44 -0.19
N SER A 66 0.50 9.59 0.18
CA SER A 66 1.87 9.99 0.51
C SER A 66 2.60 10.55 -0.73
N VAL A 67 2.53 9.87 -1.87
CA VAL A 67 3.14 10.35 -3.12
C VAL A 67 2.52 11.68 -3.57
N LEU A 68 1.19 11.80 -3.55
CA LEU A 68 0.48 13.02 -3.95
C LEU A 68 0.78 14.20 -3.01
N SER A 69 0.75 13.99 -1.69
CA SER A 69 1.08 15.04 -0.73
C SER A 69 2.51 15.53 -0.89
N TRP A 70 3.46 14.64 -1.16
CA TRP A 70 4.84 15.01 -1.48
C TRP A 70 4.97 15.79 -2.79
N ILE A 71 4.28 15.36 -3.85
CA ILE A 71 4.24 16.08 -5.14
C ILE A 71 3.67 17.49 -4.95
N ILE A 72 2.55 17.62 -4.26
CA ILE A 72 1.94 18.93 -3.97
C ILE A 72 2.91 19.81 -3.19
N GLN A 73 3.59 19.25 -2.19
CA GLN A 73 4.60 19.96 -1.41
C GLN A 73 5.78 20.40 -2.27
N TYR A 74 6.18 19.58 -3.24
CA TYR A 74 7.23 19.89 -4.20
C TYR A 74 6.87 21.08 -5.09
N TYR A 75 5.71 21.04 -5.75
CA TYR A 75 5.25 22.12 -6.63
C TYR A 75 4.93 23.42 -5.89
N THR A 76 4.45 23.36 -4.64
CA THR A 76 4.04 24.55 -3.88
C THR A 76 5.17 25.29 -3.17
N LYS A 77 6.28 24.60 -2.87
CA LYS A 77 7.37 25.17 -2.05
C LYS A 77 8.76 24.91 -2.60
N LEU A 78 9.04 23.70 -3.09
CA LEU A 78 10.37 23.35 -3.56
C LEU A 78 10.66 23.80 -4.99
N GLN A 79 9.65 24.02 -5.84
CA GLN A 79 9.88 24.57 -7.17
C GLN A 79 10.23 26.07 -7.14
N ASP A 80 9.69 26.82 -6.17
CA ASP A 80 9.83 28.27 -6.07
C ASP A 80 10.84 28.75 -4.99
N ASN A 81 11.19 27.94 -3.98
CA ASN A 81 12.10 28.34 -2.89
C ASN A 81 13.15 27.26 -2.56
N VAL A 82 14.16 27.11 -3.43
CA VAL A 82 15.41 26.38 -3.10
C VAL A 82 16.49 27.35 -2.58
N MET A 83 16.14 28.59 -2.27
CA MET A 83 17.11 29.59 -1.81
C MET A 83 17.01 29.87 -0.32
N THR A 84 18.19 29.91 0.31
CA THR A 84 18.40 30.38 1.67
C THR A 84 18.14 31.90 1.70
N LYS A 85 17.76 32.46 2.85
CA LYS A 85 17.46 33.90 2.97
C LYS A 85 18.64 34.78 2.55
N GLU A 86 19.88 34.30 2.72
CA GLU A 86 21.11 34.97 2.29
C GLU A 86 21.27 35.03 0.74
N GLU A 87 20.66 34.11 -0.01
CA GLU A 87 20.77 34.03 -1.48
C GLU A 87 19.66 34.83 -2.19
N LEU A 88 18.51 35.02 -1.51
CA LEU A 88 17.42 35.88 -1.98
C LEU A 88 17.83 37.36 -2.03
N ASP A 89 18.73 37.77 -1.12
CA ASP A 89 19.30 39.13 -1.06
C ASP A 89 20.30 39.39 -2.21
N GLN A 90 20.76 38.33 -2.88
CA GLN A 90 21.73 38.40 -3.98
C GLN A 90 21.10 38.31 -5.38
N GLN A 91 19.77 38.24 -5.54
CA GLN A 91 19.07 38.14 -6.84
C GLN A 91 19.44 36.92 -7.70
N TRP A 92 19.93 35.82 -7.11
CA TRP A 92 20.18 34.61 -7.88
C TRP A 92 18.88 33.83 -8.09
N THR A 93 18.75 33.12 -9.20
CA THR A 93 17.52 32.36 -9.55
C THR A 93 17.86 30.87 -9.69
N SER A 94 17.26 30.03 -8.84
CA SER A 94 17.35 28.57 -8.90
C SER A 94 16.12 27.93 -9.55
N LYS A 95 15.49 28.64 -10.51
CA LYS A 95 14.41 28.08 -11.33
C LYS A 95 14.89 26.76 -11.97
N ASP A 96 14.10 25.70 -11.79
CA ASP A 96 14.26 24.39 -12.45
C ASP A 96 15.48 23.51 -12.08
N LYS A 97 16.15 23.75 -10.94
CA LYS A 97 17.26 22.86 -10.49
C LYS A 97 16.89 21.86 -9.38
N ALA A 98 15.67 21.89 -8.87
CA ALA A 98 15.22 20.88 -7.92
C ALA A 98 14.99 19.54 -8.66
N TRP A 99 15.51 18.45 -8.11
CA TRP A 99 15.29 17.09 -8.61
C TRP A 99 14.74 16.23 -7.48
N PHE A 100 13.87 15.28 -7.83
CA PHE A 100 13.39 14.28 -6.88
C PHE A 100 14.54 13.37 -6.44
N GLY A 101 14.81 13.34 -5.13
CA GLY A 101 15.78 12.40 -4.56
C GLY A 101 15.33 10.94 -4.67
N TYR A 102 16.27 10.00 -4.55
CA TYR A 102 16.00 8.56 -4.62
C TYR A 102 14.92 8.08 -3.62
N SER A 103 14.83 8.70 -2.44
CA SER A 103 13.82 8.39 -1.42
C SER A 103 12.38 8.50 -1.94
N PHE A 104 12.11 9.47 -2.82
CA PHE A 104 10.78 9.63 -3.42
C PHE A 104 10.46 8.48 -4.38
N TRP A 105 11.43 8.05 -5.18
CA TRP A 105 11.26 6.94 -6.10
C TRP A 105 10.99 5.62 -5.39
N PHE A 106 11.52 5.42 -4.18
CA PHE A 106 11.13 4.27 -3.34
C PHE A 106 9.66 4.31 -2.92
N ALA A 107 9.11 5.48 -2.62
CA ALA A 107 7.68 5.62 -2.32
C ALA A 107 6.80 5.34 -3.55
N VAL A 108 7.22 5.81 -4.73
CA VAL A 108 6.56 5.49 -6.01
C VAL A 108 6.63 3.99 -6.33
N ALA A 109 7.79 3.37 -6.12
CA ALA A 109 7.97 1.94 -6.29
C ALA A 109 7.06 1.14 -5.34
N ALA A 110 6.92 1.58 -4.08
CA ALA A 110 6.00 0.95 -3.12
C ALA A 110 4.54 1.02 -3.61
N PHE A 111 4.11 2.16 -4.16
CA PHE A 111 2.78 2.28 -4.76
C PHE A 111 2.57 1.31 -5.94
N ILE A 112 3.58 1.19 -6.82
CA ILE A 112 3.54 0.25 -7.93
C ILE A 112 3.44 -1.20 -7.43
N LEU A 113 4.16 -1.55 -6.36
CA LEU A 113 4.09 -2.89 -5.76
C LEU A 113 2.69 -3.22 -5.21
N PHE A 114 1.98 -2.25 -4.62
CA PHE A 114 0.57 -2.44 -4.23
C PHE A 114 -0.32 -2.74 -5.45
N ALA A 115 -0.12 -2.02 -6.56
CA ALA A 115 -0.88 -2.27 -7.79
C ALA A 115 -0.58 -3.67 -8.35
N ILE A 116 0.69 -4.08 -8.36
CA ILE A 116 1.10 -5.43 -8.78
C ILE A 116 0.46 -6.50 -7.91
N ASN A 117 0.45 -6.35 -6.57
CA ASN A 117 -0.21 -7.30 -5.66
C ASN A 117 -1.70 -7.45 -5.97
N ILE A 118 -2.40 -6.35 -6.24
CA ILE A 118 -3.80 -6.38 -6.63
C ILE A 118 -3.96 -7.14 -7.95
N VAL A 119 -3.15 -6.85 -8.97
CA VAL A 119 -3.19 -7.53 -10.27
C VAL A 119 -2.94 -9.03 -10.11
N ILE A 120 -1.91 -9.44 -9.38
CA ILE A 120 -1.61 -10.85 -9.12
C ILE A 120 -2.79 -11.54 -8.44
N THR A 121 -3.39 -10.88 -7.44
CA THR A 121 -4.58 -11.42 -6.75
C THR A 121 -5.76 -11.56 -7.72
N THR A 122 -5.95 -10.62 -8.66
CA THR A 122 -7.01 -10.73 -9.71
C THR A 122 -6.78 -11.88 -10.66
N LEU A 123 -5.53 -12.09 -11.07
CA LEU A 123 -5.16 -13.23 -11.92
C LEU A 123 -5.37 -14.55 -11.17
N ALA A 124 -4.98 -14.63 -9.91
CA ALA A 124 -5.17 -15.81 -9.07
C ALA A 124 -6.65 -16.20 -8.90
N VAL A 125 -7.55 -15.22 -8.74
CA VAL A 125 -9.01 -15.47 -8.67
C VAL A 125 -9.58 -15.88 -10.02
N ARG A 126 -9.12 -15.24 -11.11
CA ARG A 126 -9.63 -15.51 -12.46
C ARG A 126 -9.14 -16.83 -13.03
N GLN A 127 -8.05 -17.40 -12.51
CA GLN A 127 -7.56 -18.69 -12.96
C GLN A 127 -8.52 -19.82 -12.49
N PRO A 128 -9.14 -20.56 -13.44
CA PRO A 128 -10.11 -21.60 -13.11
C PRO A 128 -9.49 -22.91 -12.58
N TRP A 129 -8.18 -22.95 -12.35
CA TRP A 129 -7.44 -24.21 -12.27
C TRP A 129 -7.61 -24.99 -10.96
N GLU A 130 -8.16 -24.37 -9.92
CA GLU A 130 -8.51 -25.06 -8.70
C GLU A 130 -9.96 -24.77 -8.33
N LYS A 131 -10.92 -25.34 -9.06
CA LYS A 131 -12.09 -25.89 -8.37
C LYS A 131 -11.58 -26.98 -7.43
N ARG A 132 -10.93 -26.58 -6.31
CA ARG A 132 -10.66 -27.48 -5.20
C ARG A 132 -12.02 -28.02 -4.83
N LYS A 133 -12.28 -29.27 -5.24
CA LYS A 133 -13.48 -29.97 -4.83
C LYS A 133 -13.54 -29.77 -3.32
N PRO A 134 -14.62 -29.23 -2.75
CA PRO A 134 -14.76 -29.22 -1.30
C PRO A 134 -14.43 -30.65 -0.87
N LYS A 135 -13.46 -30.82 0.03
CA LYS A 135 -13.16 -32.14 0.60
C LYS A 135 -14.52 -32.68 1.03
N LEU A 136 -15.04 -33.67 0.31
CA LEU A 136 -16.22 -34.40 0.75
C LEU A 136 -15.84 -34.83 2.16
N THR A 137 -16.52 -34.28 3.15
CA THR A 137 -16.53 -34.82 4.49
C THR A 137 -16.92 -36.28 4.29
N MET A 138 -15.94 -37.17 4.33
CA MET A 138 -16.17 -38.61 4.22
C MET A 138 -17.16 -38.92 5.33
N ASN A 139 -18.40 -39.19 4.94
CA ASN A 139 -19.45 -39.58 5.84
C ASN A 139 -18.87 -40.74 6.65
N LYS A 140 -18.75 -40.55 7.97
CA LYS A 140 -18.37 -41.63 8.88
C LYS A 140 -19.41 -42.72 8.66
N ASN A 141 -18.99 -43.74 7.92
CA ASN A 141 -19.45 -45.11 7.96
C ASN A 141 -20.92 -45.31 8.40
N PRO A 142 -21.87 -45.65 7.52
CA PRO A 142 -23.14 -46.21 7.96
C PRO A 142 -22.92 -47.68 8.42
N GLU A 143 -22.01 -47.89 9.37
CA GLU A 143 -21.96 -49.13 10.14
C GLU A 143 -23.13 -49.12 11.12
N GLY A 144 -24.28 -49.53 10.61
CA GLY A 144 -25.50 -49.58 11.41
C GLY A 144 -26.76 -50.01 10.68
N VAL A 145 -26.71 -50.38 9.40
CA VAL A 145 -27.87 -51.00 8.74
C VAL A 145 -27.73 -52.52 8.88
N ILE A 146 -28.14 -53.02 10.04
CA ILE A 146 -28.42 -54.44 10.26
C ILE A 146 -29.65 -54.78 9.41
N MET A 147 -29.46 -55.46 8.27
CA MET A 147 -30.58 -56.06 7.55
C MET A 147 -30.95 -57.37 8.25
N LEU A 148 -32.05 -57.33 9.02
CA LEU A 148 -32.75 -58.54 9.44
C LEU A 148 -33.66 -58.96 8.27
N TYR A 149 -33.22 -59.97 7.54
CA TYR A 149 -34.10 -60.87 6.79
C TYR A 149 -33.93 -62.27 7.35
#